data_AF-A0A953QKP2-F1
#
_entry.id   AF-A0A953QKP2-F1
#
_cell.length_a   1.000
_cell.length_b   1.000
_cell.length_c   1.000
_cell.angle_alpha   90.00
_cell.angle_beta   90.00
_cell.angle_gamma   90.00
#
_symmetry.space_group_name_H-M   'P 1'
#
loop_
_entity.id
_entity.type
_entity.pdbx_description
1 polymer ?
#
loop_
_entity_poly.entity_id
_entity_poly.type
_entity_poly.pdbx_seq_one_letter_code
_entity_poly.pdbx_strand_id
1 'polypeptide(L)' 'MRRRRGGKKAVAPLIAELGFDPADAGPLSQSRLLEPFALLWITLAHKAGFGRDIAFHFMRR' A
#
# COMPACT_ATOMS: atom_id res chain seq x y z
N MET A 1 4.94 17.73 -18.22
CA MET A 1 4.02 17.04 -17.29
C MET A 1 4.57 17.17 -15.85
N ARG A 2 4.01 18.05 -15.01
CA ARG A 2 4.58 18.44 -13.71
C ARG A 2 4.22 17.38 -12.65
N ARG A 3 5.19 16.58 -12.19
CA ARG A 3 5.00 15.57 -11.12
C ARG A 3 4.56 16.27 -9.82
N ARG A 4 3.26 16.22 -9.47
CA ARG A 4 2.77 16.66 -8.14
C ARG A 4 3.25 15.65 -7.08
N ARG A 5 4.45 15.88 -6.51
CA ARG A 5 5.00 15.06 -5.40
C ARG A 5 4.42 15.41 -4.03
N GLY A 6 3.58 16.45 -3.93
CA GLY A 6 3.05 16.96 -2.66
C GLY A 6 2.21 15.94 -1.90
N GLY A 7 1.29 15.24 -2.58
CA GLY A 7 0.39 14.28 -1.92
C GLY A 7 1.13 13.14 -1.23
N LYS A 8 2.13 12.56 -1.90
CA LYS A 8 2.94 11.47 -1.32
C LYS A 8 3.74 11.93 -0.09
N LYS A 9 4.33 13.13 -0.16
CA LYS A 9 5.08 13.71 0.97
C LYS A 9 4.19 13.98 2.18
N ALA A 10 2.92 14.33 1.97
CA ALA A 10 1.97 14.53 3.05
C ALA A 10 1.49 13.21 3.68
N VAL A 11 1.35 12.14 2.89
CA VAL A 11 0.77 10.87 3.36
C VAL A 11 1.79 9.91 3.97
N ALA A 12 3.05 9.91 3.50
CA ALA A 12 4.05 8.98 4.02
C ALA A 12 4.25 9.04 5.55
N PRO A 13 4.30 10.22 6.20
CA PRO A 13 4.38 10.30 7.66
C PRO A 13 3.17 9.66 8.37
N LEU A 14 1.96 9.87 7.84
CA LEU A 14 0.73 9.30 8.41
C LEU A 14 0.73 7.77 8.36
N ILE A 15 1.25 7.18 7.27
CA ILE A 15 1.41 5.72 7.16
C ILE A 15 2.41 5.22 8.20
N ALA A 16 3.51 5.95 8.41
CA ALA A 16 4.52 5.58 9.41
C ALA A 16 4.00 5.68 10.85
N GLU A 17 3.17 6.68 11.16
CA GLU A 17 2.51 6.83 12.47
C GLU A 17 1.57 5.66 12.81
N LEU A 18 1.02 4.99 11.79
CA LEU A 18 0.24 3.76 11.96
C LEU A 18 1.10 2.50 12.13
N GLY A 19 2.43 2.63 12.13
CA GLY A 19 3.37 1.52 12.30
C GLY A 19 3.72 0.76 11.02
N PHE A 20 3.40 1.30 9.84
CA PHE A 20 3.76 0.70 8.54
C PHE A 20 5.03 1.32 7.94
N ASP A 21 5.66 0.61 6.99
CA ASP A 21 6.80 1.11 6.19
C ASP A 21 6.30 1.65 4.83
N PRO A 22 6.14 2.97 4.64
CA PRO A 22 5.65 3.54 3.39
C PRO A 22 6.69 3.41 2.26
N ALA A 23 6.32 2.71 1.18
CA ALA A 23 7.15 2.60 -0.03
C ALA A 23 6.57 3.45 -1.20
N ASP A 24 7.41 4.27 -1.85
CA ASP A 24 7.00 4.99 -3.06
C ASP A 24 6.98 4.04 -4.27
N ALA A 25 5.78 3.56 -4.62
CA ALA A 25 5.55 2.69 -5.77
C ALA A 25 5.71 3.39 -7.14
N GLY A 26 5.97 4.69 -7.21
CA GLY A 26 6.14 5.43 -8.48
C GLY A 26 4.88 6.21 -8.92
N PRO A 27 4.74 6.58 -10.19
CA PRO A 27 3.64 7.44 -10.67
C PRO A 27 2.25 6.80 -10.47
N LEU A 28 1.18 7.60 -10.61
CA LEU A 28 -0.20 7.13 -10.42
C LEU A 28 -0.59 5.94 -11.33
N SER A 29 0.10 5.74 -12.47
CA SER A 29 -0.11 4.56 -13.31
C SER A 29 0.18 3.23 -12.59
N GLN A 30 0.95 3.27 -11.50
CA GLN A 30 1.24 2.10 -10.65
C GLN A 30 0.03 1.68 -9.80
N SER A 31 -1.00 2.52 -9.67
CA SER A 31 -2.28 2.15 -9.05
C SER A 31 -2.94 0.95 -9.72
N ARG A 32 -2.71 0.74 -11.04
CA ARG A 32 -3.18 -0.45 -11.76
C ARG A 32 -2.65 -1.77 -11.17
N LEU A 33 -1.52 -1.74 -10.47
CA LEU A 33 -0.96 -2.89 -9.75
C LEU A 33 -1.43 -2.93 -8.29
N LEU A 34 -1.52 -1.77 -7.63
CA LEU A 34 -1.94 -1.67 -6.23
C LEU A 34 -3.42 -2.01 -6.00
N GLU A 35 -4.30 -1.68 -6.95
CA GLU A 35 -5.73 -1.98 -6.85
C GLU A 35 -6.00 -3.51 -6.81
N PRO A 36 -5.47 -4.34 -7.73
CA PRO A 36 -5.53 -5.80 -7.60
C PRO A 36 -4.85 -6.34 -6.35
N PHE A 37 -3.77 -5.71 -5.88
CA PHE A 37 -3.09 -6.13 -4.65
C PHE A 37 -3.98 -5.92 -3.41
N ALA A 38 -4.75 -4.84 -3.36
CA ALA A 38 -5.78 -4.65 -2.35
C ALA A 38 -6.92 -5.68 -2.47
N LEU A 39 -7.35 -6.03 -3.69
CA LEU A 39 -8.34 -7.10 -3.90
C LEU A 39 -7.84 -8.46 -3.39
N LEU A 40 -6.54 -8.75 -3.55
CA LEU A 40 -5.93 -9.94 -2.96
C LEU A 40 -6.03 -9.90 -1.43
N TRP A 41 -5.68 -8.79 -0.80
CA TRP A 41 -5.83 -8.62 0.65
C TRP A 41 -7.29 -8.82 1.10
N ILE A 42 -8.26 -8.21 0.41
CA ILE A 42 -9.71 -8.38 0.70
C ILE A 42 -10.10 -9.85 0.61
N THR A 43 -9.61 -10.56 -0.41
CA THR A 43 -9.90 -11.97 -0.61
C THR A 43 -9.30 -12.83 0.51
N LEU A 44 -8.06 -12.55 0.92
CA LEU A 44 -7.42 -13.27 2.02
C LEU A 44 -8.16 -13.03 3.35
N ALA A 45 -8.54 -11.78 3.62
CA ALA A 45 -9.22 -11.38 4.83
C ALA A 45 -10.62 -12.02 4.96
N HIS A 46 -11.40 -12.04 3.87
CA HIS A 46 -12.80 -12.46 3.91
C HIS A 46 -13.06 -13.90 3.43
N LYS A 47 -12.30 -14.39 2.45
CA LYS A 47 -12.53 -15.71 1.84
C LYS A 47 -11.56 -16.78 2.31
N ALA A 48 -10.34 -16.40 2.68
CA ALA A 48 -9.31 -17.36 3.11
C ALA A 48 -9.14 -17.44 4.64
N GLY A 49 -9.96 -16.71 5.42
CA GLY A 49 -10.02 -16.83 6.89
C GLY A 49 -8.89 -16.14 7.65
N PHE A 50 -8.09 -15.30 7.00
CA PHE A 50 -6.98 -14.60 7.66
C PHE A 50 -7.45 -13.45 8.58
N GLY A 51 -8.71 -13.02 8.46
CA GLY A 51 -9.20 -11.83 9.16
C GLY A 51 -8.64 -10.54 8.59
N ARG A 52 -9.05 -9.40 9.16
CA ARG A 52 -8.67 -8.06 8.65
C ARG A 52 -7.33 -7.56 9.18
N ASP A 53 -6.83 -8.14 10.26
CA ASP A 53 -5.63 -7.66 10.95
C ASP A 53 -4.35 -8.28 10.37
N ILE A 54 -4.24 -8.24 9.04
CA ILE A 54 -3.07 -8.70 8.28
C ILE A 54 -2.61 -7.62 7.31
N ALA A 55 -1.32 -7.64 6.96
CA ALA A 55 -0.74 -6.75 5.95
C ALA A 55 0.41 -7.46 5.22
N PHE A 56 0.79 -6.92 4.06
CA PHE A 56 1.95 -7.41 3.32
C PHE A 56 3.23 -6.72 3.82
N HIS A 57 4.32 -7.49 3.93
CA HIS A 57 5.63 -6.98 4.32
C HIS A 57 6.65 -7.20 3.20
N PHE A 58 7.44 -6.17 2.89
CA PHE A 58 8.48 -6.27 1.87
C PHE A 58 9.80 -6.71 2.50
N MET A 59 10.15 -7.98 2.30
CA MET A 59 11.37 -8.57 2.85
C MET A 59 12.61 -8.21 2.00
N ARG A 60 13.71 -7.85 2.66
CA ARG A 60 15.02 -7.58 2.02
C ARG A 60 16.02 -8.67 2.46
N ARG A 61 16.91 -9.08 1.55
CA ARG A 61 18.02 -10.02 1.82
C ARG A 61 19.28 -9.25 2.19
#